data_AF-A0A843KJE9-F1
#
_entry.id   AF-A0A843KJE9-F1
#
_cell.length_a   1.000
_cell.length_b   1.000
_cell.length_c   1.000
_cell.angle_alpha   90.00
_cell.angle_beta   90.00
_cell.angle_gamma   90.00
#
_symmetry.space_group_name_H-M   'P 1'
#
loop_
_entity.id
_entity.type
_entity.pdbx_description
1 polymer ?
#
loop_
_entity_poly.entity_id
_entity_poly.type
_entity_poly.pdbx_seq_one_letter_code
_entity_poly.pdbx_strand_id
1 'polypeptide(L)' 'MAGKPVIWGTRLAVEYILGLLAHGTAMEEILEEYPGLVRDDIYACLLFASKTLQDASFIPIEAEAV' A
#
# COMPACT_ATOMS: atom_id res chain seq x y z
N MET A 1 -15.34 -0.87 -4.25
CA MET A 1 -14.08 -1.62 -4.10
C MET A 1 -14.02 -2.69 -5.18
N ALA A 2 -13.37 -2.39 -6.31
CA ALA A 2 -13.34 -3.23 -7.51
C ALA A 2 -12.34 -4.40 -7.39
N GLY A 3 -12.45 -5.21 -6.34
CA GLY A 3 -11.53 -6.32 -6.05
C GLY A 3 -10.17 -5.92 -5.46
N LYS A 4 -9.95 -4.62 -5.18
CA LYS A 4 -8.75 -4.13 -4.52
C LYS A 4 -8.65 -4.68 -3.08
N PRO A 5 -7.45 -5.07 -2.61
CA PRO A 5 -7.25 -5.52 -1.23
C PRO A 5 -7.58 -4.42 -0.22
N VAL A 6 -8.22 -4.81 0.88
CA VAL A 6 -8.78 -3.92 1.90
C VAL A 6 -8.31 -4.38 3.28
N ILE A 7 -8.02 -3.43 4.15
CA ILE A 7 -7.64 -3.71 5.54
C ILE A 7 -8.87 -4.20 6.31
N TRP A 8 -8.73 -5.34 7.00
CA TRP A 8 -9.83 -6.00 7.69
C TRP A 8 -10.51 -5.06 8.70
N GLY A 9 -11.85 -5.10 8.74
CA GLY A 9 -12.63 -4.24 9.65
C GLY A 9 -12.69 -2.77 9.23
N THR A 10 -12.05 -2.38 8.13
CA THR A 10 -12.09 -1.02 7.59
C THR A 10 -12.65 -0.99 6.17
N ARG A 11 -12.84 0.21 5.62
CA ARG A 11 -13.08 0.44 4.19
C ARG A 11 -11.87 1.07 3.50
N LEU A 12 -10.68 0.91 4.07
CA LEU A 12 -9.44 1.48 3.56
C LEU A 12 -8.73 0.48 2.64
N ALA A 13 -8.51 0.89 1.40
CA ALA A 13 -7.75 0.08 0.45
C ALA A 13 -6.26 0.09 0.80
N VAL A 14 -5.56 -1.03 0.60
CA VAL A 14 -4.10 -1.12 0.84
C VAL A 14 -3.35 -0.05 0.02
N GLU A 15 -3.71 0.11 -1.25
CA GLU A 15 -3.16 1.13 -2.15
C GLU A 15 -3.32 2.55 -1.59
N TYR A 16 -4.42 2.83 -0.91
CA TYR A 16 -4.67 4.17 -0.34
C TYR A 16 -3.68 4.49 0.78
N ILE A 17 -3.45 3.55 1.70
CA ILE A 17 -2.47 3.71 2.78
C ILE A 17 -1.05 3.83 2.21
N LEU A 18 -0.70 3.01 1.23
CA LEU A 18 0.59 3.12 0.54
C LEU A 18 0.76 4.48 -0.15
N GLY A 19 -0.31 5.03 -0.73
CA GLY A 19 -0.32 6.37 -1.33
C GLY A 19 -0.04 7.47 -0.30
N LEU A 20 -0.69 7.42 0.86
CA LEU A 20 -0.44 8.39 1.95
C LEU A 20 1.03 8.36 2.38
N LEU A 21 1.58 7.17 2.62
CA LEU A 21 2.99 6.99 2.96
C LEU A 21 3.93 7.53 1.86
N ALA A 22 3.61 7.26 0.59
CA ALA A 22 4.39 7.73 -0.56
C ALA A 22 4.36 9.26 -0.71
N HIS A 23 3.28 9.92 -0.28
CA HIS A 23 3.16 11.37 -0.24
C HIS A 23 3.82 12.01 0.99
N GLY A 24 4.42 11.21 1.87
CA GLY A 24 5.16 11.68 3.03
C GLY A 24 4.32 11.87 4.30
N THR A 25 3.07 11.41 4.31
CA THR A 25 2.26 11.41 5.54
C THR A 25 2.90 10.51 6.59
N ALA A 26 3.07 11.01 7.81
CA ALA A 26 3.67 10.23 8.88
C ALA A 26 2.73 9.11 9.32
N MET A 27 3.30 7.98 9.75
CA MET A 27 2.51 6.81 10.13
C MET A 27 1.59 7.11 11.33
N GLU A 28 2.07 7.91 12.27
CA GLU A 28 1.32 8.39 13.44
C GLU A 28 0.10 9.23 13.03
N GLU A 29 0.24 10.12 12.05
CA GLU A 29 -0.87 10.94 11.53
C GLU A 29 -1.96 10.07 10.89
N ILE A 30 -1.56 9.03 10.14
CA ILE A 30 -2.51 8.07 9.55
C ILE A 30 -3.29 7.33 10.65
N LEU A 31 -2.62 6.92 11.73
CA LEU A 31 -3.26 6.22 12.84
C LEU A 31 -4.21 7.12 13.64
N GLU A 32 -3.89 8.41 13.76
CA GLU A 32 -4.76 9.40 14.39
C GLU A 32 -6.02 9.68 13.57
N GLU A 33 -5.88 9.75 12.24
CA GLU A 33 -7.00 10.05 11.35
C GLU A 33 -7.97 8.85 11.16
N TYR A 34 -7.47 7.62 11.30
CA TYR A 34 -8.26 6.40 11.14
C TYR A 34 -8.32 5.56 12.43
N PRO A 35 -9.24 5.84 13.37
CA PRO A 35 -9.32 5.20 14.69
C PRO A 35 -9.73 3.70 14.71
N GLY A 36 -9.64 3.00 13.59
CA GLY A 36 -9.78 1.55 13.49
C GLY A 36 -8.55 0.87 12.87
N LEU A 37 -7.50 1.64 12.60
CA LEU A 37 -6.25 1.16 12.03
C LEU A 37 -5.24 0.99 13.15
N VAL A 38 -4.51 -0.13 13.15
CA VAL A 38 -3.36 -0.32 14.03
C VAL A 38 -2.07 -0.30 13.23
N ARG A 39 -0.95 -0.06 13.92
CA ARG A 39 0.38 -0.01 13.30
C ARG A 39 0.69 -1.27 12.48
N ASP A 40 0.24 -2.43 12.95
CA ASP A 40 0.44 -3.71 12.27
C ASP A 40 -0.28 -3.79 10.92
N ASP A 41 -1.42 -3.09 10.75
CA ASP A 41 -2.12 -3.02 9.45
C ASP A 41 -1.29 -2.27 8.42
N ILE A 42 -0.57 -1.23 8.84
CA ILE A 42 0.33 -0.46 7.96
C ILE A 42 1.52 -1.32 7.55
N TYR A 43 2.10 -2.07 8.49
CA TYR A 43 3.14 -3.05 8.15
C TYR A 43 2.63 -4.16 7.22
N ALA A 44 1.39 -4.62 7.41
CA ALA A 44 0.77 -5.59 6.51
C ALA A 44 0.60 -5.03 5.09
N CYS A 45 0.26 -3.74 4.96
CA CYS A 45 0.20 -3.05 3.66
C CYS A 45 1.57 -3.01 2.96
N LEU A 46 2.63 -2.67 3.69
CA LEU A 46 4.00 -2.65 3.16
C LEU A 46 4.48 -4.06 2.77
N LEU A 47 4.20 -5.06 3.61
CA LEU A 47 4.51 -6.45 3.31
C LEU A 47 3.76 -6.96 2.09
N PHE A 48 2.48 -6.61 1.95
CA PHE A 48 1.68 -6.93 0.78
C PHE A 48 2.34 -6.35 -0.48
N ALA A 49 2.68 -5.06 -0.48
CA ALA A 49 3.37 -4.41 -1.60
C ALA A 49 4.69 -5.11 -1.94
N SER A 50 5.52 -5.41 -0.93
CA SER A 50 6.79 -6.10 -1.13
C SER A 50 6.62 -7.48 -1.76
N LYS A 51 5.64 -8.27 -1.31
CA LYS A 51 5.37 -9.60 -1.88
C LYS A 51 4.79 -9.53 -3.29
N THR A 52 3.86 -8.61 -3.52
CA THR A 52 3.30 -8.38 -4.85
C THR A 52 4.37 -8.00 -5.86
N LEU A 53 5.36 -7.18 -5.47
CA LEU A 53 6.48 -6.83 -6.33
C LEU A 53 7.45 -8.00 -6.55
N GLN A 54 7.62 -8.90 -5.58
CA GLN A 54 8.42 -10.12 -5.74
C GLN A 54 7.78 -11.12 -6.71
N ASP A 55 6.45 -11.27 -6.65
CA ASP A 55 5.69 -12.20 -7.48
C ASP A 55 5.41 -11.64 -8.88
N ALA A 56 5.48 -10.32 -9.06
CA ALA A 56 5.30 -9.68 -10.35
C ALA A 56 6.47 -10.04 -11.28
N SER A 57 6.17 -10.72 -12.39
CA SER A 57 7.15 -10.90 -13.46
C SER A 57 7.44 -9.54 -14.08
N PHE A 58 8.59 -8.96 -13.75
CA PHE A 58 9.07 -7.76 -14.40
C PHE A 58 9.47 -8.09 -15.83
N ILE A 59 8.74 -7.55 -16.81
CA ILE A 59 9.16 -7.52 -18.20
C ILE A 59 9.69 -6.11 -18.45
N PRO A 60 11.01 -5.90 -18.53
CA PRO A 60 11.54 -4.62 -18.95
C PRO A 60 11.04 -4.34 -20.36
N ILE A 61 10.33 -3.23 -20.52
CA ILE A 61 10.07 -2.67 -21.85
C ILE A 61 11.43 -2.16 -22.32
N GLU A 62 11.92 -2.65 -23.46
CA GLU A 62 13.19 -2.16 -24.03
C GLU A 62 13.14 -0.64 -24.06
N ALA A 63 14.10 0.00 -23.39
CA ALA A 63 14.24 1.44 -23.45
C ALA A 63 14.47 1.80 -24.91
N GLU A 64 13.54 2.54 -25.50
CA GLU A 64 13.72 3.10 -26.83
C GLU A 64 15.01 3.92 -26.78
N ALA A 65 16.04 3.44 -27.47
CA ALA A 65 17.31 4.11 -27.58
C ALA A 65 17.07 5.43 -28.32
N VAL A 66 17.13 6.53 -27.57
CA VAL A 66 17.16 7.90 -28.10
C VAL A 66 18.50 8.13 -28.79
#